data_AF-A0A1H6F8N6-F1
#
_entry.id   AF-A0A1H6F8N6-F1
#
_cell.length_a   1.000
_cell.length_b   1.000
_cell.length_c   1.000
_cell.angle_alpha   90.00
_cell.angle_beta   90.00
_cell.angle_gamma   90.00
#
_symmetry.space_group_name_H-M   'P 1'
#
loop_
_entity.id
_entity.type
_entity.pdbx_description
1 polymer ?
#
loop_
_entity_poly.entity_id
_entity_poly.type
_entity_poly.pdbx_seq_one_letter_code
_entity_poly.pdbx_strand_id
1 'polypeptide(L)'
;MVAGANAVVELVSGVGSLILQYYTNGCSIYDNAVETTINDGNTDGTNPTIPEQPTNTSYNWCKNLDTVLFWMEIASGSVDALSGLMVRKASKKMIDDGDIPVDFPNSALQVISEYADDTTNFLQAFRLERREIFKNKIDDQIYKSNLNKRGEVIPNKSFIREFTDAELDDIIEHATDKLLNKREIEDFLFIACREEKRISATNLKTQMTNWKDIIEPRGYPFTCSESNFDDFSNVIRNSETDFGFNADNVFIQGSALRRSSPTPEDIDIALCLDQENLEAFIENQRVFLLQRHNHNNPMGNVKYRKSFKNLKYHRDQGKIPSDFIKNVQGENIVDCLMNQGILNYTSVTKVNFSVIVKNRRMDIAPFIKIK
;
A
#
# COMPACT_ATOMS: atom_id res chain seq x y z
N MET A 1 -16.29 7.56 -22.00
CA MET A 1 -15.63 8.73 -21.38
C MET A 1 -16.59 9.26 -20.34
N VAL A 2 -16.35 8.96 -19.07
CA VAL A 2 -17.13 9.51 -17.96
C VAL A 2 -16.75 10.99 -17.85
N ALA A 3 -17.73 11.89 -17.96
CA ALA A 3 -17.55 13.34 -17.97
C ALA A 3 -17.14 13.94 -16.60
N GLY A 4 -16.40 13.19 -15.77
CA GLY A 4 -16.12 13.57 -14.38
C GLY A 4 -15.09 14.71 -14.24
N ALA A 5 -14.03 14.70 -15.04
CA ALA A 5 -12.95 15.68 -14.92
C ALA A 5 -13.34 17.09 -15.41
N ASN A 6 -14.10 17.18 -16.52
CA ASN A 6 -14.52 18.47 -17.07
C ASN A 6 -15.58 19.14 -16.17
N ALA A 7 -16.48 18.36 -15.56
CA ALA A 7 -17.53 18.89 -14.70
C ALA A 7 -16.96 19.56 -13.43
N VAL A 8 -15.90 18.99 -12.82
CA VAL A 8 -15.28 19.56 -11.60
C VAL A 8 -14.52 20.87 -11.90
N VAL A 9 -13.88 20.98 -13.06
CA VAL A 9 -13.21 22.22 -13.48
C VAL A 9 -14.25 23.32 -13.80
N GLU A 10 -15.38 22.97 -14.41
CA GLU A 10 -16.49 23.89 -14.67
C GLU A 10 -17.10 24.43 -13.36
N LEU A 11 -17.25 23.59 -12.34
CA LEU A 11 -17.71 23.93 -10.99
C LEU A 11 -16.87 25.02 -10.31
N VAL A 12 -15.54 24.86 -10.26
CA VAL A 12 -14.65 25.84 -9.62
C VAL A 12 -14.74 27.19 -10.31
N SER A 13 -14.96 27.19 -11.63
CA SER A 13 -15.09 28.41 -12.42
C SER A 13 -16.45 29.11 -12.30
N GLY A 14 -17.53 28.39 -11.98
CA GLY A 14 -18.91 28.91 -12.02
C GLY A 14 -19.52 29.31 -10.67
N VAL A 15 -19.29 28.53 -9.61
CA VAL A 15 -19.97 28.71 -8.31
C VAL A 15 -19.00 28.67 -7.11
N GLY A 16 -17.75 28.28 -7.33
CA GLY A 16 -16.72 28.21 -6.29
C GLY A 16 -16.52 29.52 -5.53
N SER A 17 -16.59 30.67 -6.21
CA SER A 17 -16.48 31.99 -5.57
C SER A 17 -17.65 32.32 -4.65
N LEU A 18 -18.87 31.88 -4.97
CA LEU A 18 -20.07 32.08 -4.14
C LEU A 18 -20.02 31.19 -2.89
N ILE A 19 -19.60 29.94 -3.04
CA ILE A 19 -19.45 29.01 -1.91
C ILE A 19 -18.34 29.47 -0.98
N LEU A 20 -17.19 29.88 -1.52
CA LEU A 20 -16.06 30.38 -0.74
C LEU A 20 -16.41 31.69 -0.03
N GLN A 21 -17.12 32.60 -0.71
CA GLN A 21 -17.60 33.84 -0.09
C GLN A 21 -18.61 33.57 1.03
N TYR A 22 -19.50 32.60 0.87
CA TYR A 22 -20.42 32.22 1.94
C TYR A 22 -19.66 31.59 3.11
N TYR A 23 -18.73 30.68 2.83
CA TYR A 23 -17.91 30.00 3.83
C TYR A 23 -17.13 31.01 4.69
N THR A 24 -16.33 31.87 4.04
CA THR A 24 -15.51 32.90 4.72
C THR A 24 -16.31 33.90 5.55
N ASN A 25 -17.58 34.17 5.20
CA ASN A 25 -18.43 35.11 5.94
C ASN A 25 -19.32 34.43 7.00
N GLY A 26 -19.76 33.20 6.74
CA GLY A 26 -20.76 32.47 7.53
C GLY A 26 -20.20 31.43 8.49
N CYS A 27 -18.94 30.99 8.30
CA CYS A 27 -18.32 29.90 9.08
C CYS A 27 -17.28 30.36 10.11
N SER A 28 -17.26 31.64 10.46
CA SER A 28 -16.29 32.19 11.43
C SER A 28 -16.17 31.42 12.76
N ILE A 29 -17.25 30.82 13.27
CA ILE A 29 -17.20 29.99 14.49
C ILE A 29 -16.40 28.70 14.26
N TYR A 30 -16.58 28.06 13.10
CA TYR A 30 -15.81 26.87 12.69
C TYR A 30 -14.36 27.26 12.39
N ASP A 31 -14.15 28.33 11.62
CA ASP A 31 -12.81 28.80 11.24
C ASP A 31 -11.96 29.14 12.47
N ASN A 32 -12.53 29.88 13.43
CA ASN A 32 -11.86 30.20 14.69
C ASN A 32 -11.50 28.93 15.48
N ALA A 33 -12.39 27.93 15.50
CA ALA A 33 -12.12 26.66 16.20
C ALA A 33 -10.99 25.88 15.52
N VAL A 34 -10.94 25.83 14.19
CA VAL A 34 -9.86 25.21 13.42
C VAL A 34 -8.54 25.97 13.61
N GLU A 35 -8.55 27.31 13.55
CA GLU A 35 -7.37 28.14 13.76
C GLU A 35 -6.79 27.99 15.16
N THR A 36 -7.63 27.99 16.21
CA THR A 36 -7.16 27.71 17.58
C THR A 36 -6.52 26.32 17.66
N THR A 37 -7.13 25.34 17.00
CA THR A 37 -6.64 23.95 16.98
C THR A 37 -5.28 23.82 16.28
N ILE A 38 -5.06 24.54 15.19
CA ILE A 38 -3.81 24.53 14.42
C ILE A 38 -2.70 25.32 15.17
N ASN A 39 -3.05 26.42 15.82
CA ASN A 39 -2.09 27.30 16.52
C ASN A 39 -1.72 26.84 17.93
N ASP A 40 -2.48 25.91 18.53
CA ASP A 40 -2.20 25.36 19.87
C ASP A 40 -0.99 24.42 19.90
N GLY A 41 -0.31 24.16 18.77
CA GLY A 41 1.08 23.72 18.74
C GLY A 41 1.40 22.41 19.49
N ASN A 42 0.42 21.52 19.69
CA ASN A 42 0.68 20.21 20.28
C ASN A 42 1.52 19.37 19.30
N THR A 43 2.81 19.25 19.61
CA THR A 43 3.84 18.50 18.88
C THR A 43 3.63 16.98 18.87
N ASP A 44 2.54 16.50 19.46
CA ASP A 44 2.40 15.12 19.93
C ASP A 44 1.38 14.33 19.10
N GLY A 45 0.75 14.94 18.07
CA GLY A 45 -0.17 14.28 17.15
C GLY A 45 -1.44 13.70 17.79
N THR A 46 -1.67 13.93 19.08
CA THR A 46 -2.94 13.61 19.72
C THR A 46 -3.97 14.65 19.30
N ASN A 47 -5.11 14.18 18.78
CA ASN A 47 -6.24 15.04 18.40
C ASN A 47 -6.49 16.05 19.52
N PRO A 48 -6.23 17.36 19.31
CA PRO A 48 -6.58 18.36 20.29
C PRO A 48 -8.07 18.20 20.62
N THR A 49 -8.35 18.02 21.91
CA THR A 49 -9.71 17.93 22.42
C THR A 49 -10.37 19.28 22.13
N ILE A 50 -11.10 19.37 21.01
CA ILE A 50 -11.84 20.57 20.64
C ILE A 50 -12.71 20.92 21.85
N PRO A 51 -12.55 22.12 22.46
CA PRO A 51 -13.35 22.55 23.60
C PRO A 51 -14.82 22.39 23.19
N GLU A 52 -15.57 21.55 23.92
CA GLU A 52 -16.97 21.15 23.67
C GLU A 52 -17.46 21.54 22.28
N GLN A 53 -17.32 20.64 21.29
CA GLN A 53 -17.87 20.87 19.95
C GLN A 53 -19.27 21.44 20.11
N PRO A 54 -19.52 22.70 19.69
CA PRO A 54 -20.83 23.27 19.87
C PRO A 54 -21.80 22.30 19.20
N THR A 55 -22.82 21.83 19.90
CA THR A 55 -23.94 21.06 19.31
C THR A 55 -24.77 21.91 18.34
N ASN A 56 -24.18 22.98 17.83
CA ASN A 56 -24.72 23.94 16.91
C ASN A 56 -24.72 23.31 15.51
N THR A 57 -25.91 23.13 14.96
CA THR A 57 -26.15 22.69 13.58
C THR A 57 -25.32 23.50 12.56
N SER A 58 -25.08 24.79 12.83
CA SER A 58 -24.22 25.65 11.99
C SER A 58 -22.76 25.19 11.94
N TYR A 59 -22.22 24.61 13.02
CA TYR A 59 -20.85 24.12 13.07
C TYR A 59 -20.68 22.84 12.23
N ASN A 60 -21.60 21.89 12.38
CA ASN A 60 -21.61 20.66 11.58
C ASN A 60 -21.79 20.94 10.09
N TRP A 61 -22.67 21.89 9.76
CA TRP A 61 -22.85 22.35 8.40
C TRP A 61 -21.55 22.94 7.82
N CYS A 62 -20.90 23.86 8.54
CA CYS A 62 -19.62 24.46 8.11
C CYS A 62 -18.51 23.42 7.92
N LYS A 63 -18.40 22.45 8.83
CA LYS A 63 -17.45 21.33 8.71
C LYS A 63 -17.70 20.49 7.46
N ASN A 64 -18.95 20.19 7.17
CA ASN A 64 -19.32 19.42 5.98
C ASN A 64 -19.05 20.24 4.71
N LEU A 65 -19.33 21.54 4.72
CA LEU A 65 -19.02 22.42 3.60
C LEU A 65 -17.51 22.53 3.34
N ASP A 66 -16.70 22.69 4.40
CA ASP A 66 -15.24 22.69 4.33
C ASP A 66 -14.70 21.39 3.72
N THR A 67 -15.27 20.24 4.12
CA THR A 67 -14.91 18.94 3.53
C THR A 67 -15.22 18.89 2.04
N VAL A 68 -16.36 19.43 1.60
CA VAL A 68 -16.71 19.53 0.17
C VAL A 68 -15.70 20.42 -0.56
N LEU A 69 -15.41 21.59 -0.01
CA LEU A 69 -14.46 22.56 -0.60
C LEU A 69 -13.04 21.98 -0.72
N PHE A 70 -12.55 21.31 0.32
CA PHE A 70 -11.27 20.63 0.30
C PHE A 70 -11.18 19.62 -0.86
N TRP A 71 -12.17 18.73 -0.99
CA TRP A 71 -12.15 17.76 -2.07
C TRP A 71 -12.33 18.39 -3.45
N MET A 72 -13.08 19.49 -3.56
CA MET A 72 -13.21 20.25 -4.81
C MET A 72 -11.87 20.88 -5.22
N GLU A 73 -11.13 21.46 -4.27
CA GLU A 73 -9.81 22.01 -4.50
C GLU A 73 -8.83 20.92 -4.98
N ILE A 74 -8.77 19.79 -4.27
CA ILE A 74 -7.97 18.64 -4.67
C ILE A 74 -8.37 18.17 -6.07
N ALA A 75 -9.66 18.01 -6.33
CA ALA A 75 -10.14 17.54 -7.63
C ALA A 75 -9.92 18.54 -8.79
N SER A 76 -9.78 19.83 -8.48
CA SER A 76 -9.39 20.86 -9.46
C SER A 76 -7.91 20.78 -9.84
N GLY A 77 -7.05 20.40 -8.90
CA GLY A 77 -5.62 20.19 -9.12
C GLY A 77 -5.28 18.79 -9.64
N SER A 78 -6.11 17.78 -9.32
CA SER A 78 -5.96 16.39 -9.72
C SER A 78 -7.23 15.90 -10.42
N VAL A 79 -7.15 15.72 -11.74
CA VAL A 79 -8.22 15.13 -12.58
C VAL A 79 -8.38 13.62 -12.37
N ASP A 80 -8.08 13.12 -11.17
CA ASP A 80 -8.22 11.72 -10.84
C ASP A 80 -9.64 11.40 -10.37
N ALA A 81 -10.11 10.19 -10.65
CA ALA A 81 -11.50 9.82 -10.36
C ALA A 81 -11.77 9.59 -8.85
N LEU A 82 -10.73 9.48 -8.01
CA LEU A 82 -10.90 9.37 -6.56
C LEU A 82 -11.27 10.73 -5.96
N SER A 83 -10.57 11.81 -6.34
CA SER A 83 -10.92 13.16 -5.90
C SER A 83 -12.37 13.51 -6.29
N GLY A 84 -12.78 13.19 -7.52
CA GLY A 84 -14.18 13.31 -7.96
C GLY A 84 -15.18 12.48 -7.14
N LEU A 85 -14.83 11.25 -6.74
CA LEU A 85 -15.65 10.44 -5.84
C LEU A 85 -15.80 11.09 -4.46
N MET A 86 -14.71 11.63 -3.92
CA MET A 86 -14.70 12.24 -2.60
C MET A 86 -15.55 13.53 -2.56
N VAL A 87 -15.50 14.35 -3.62
CA VAL A 87 -16.42 15.51 -3.77
C VAL A 87 -17.87 15.06 -3.69
N ARG A 88 -18.23 13.99 -4.42
CA ARG A 88 -19.61 13.46 -4.44
C ARG A 88 -20.04 12.89 -3.09
N LYS A 89 -19.20 12.09 -2.44
CA LYS A 89 -19.47 11.56 -1.09
C LYS A 89 -19.63 12.68 -0.05
N ALA A 90 -18.75 13.68 -0.08
CA ALA A 90 -18.84 14.84 0.80
C ALA A 90 -20.13 15.64 0.53
N SER A 91 -20.47 15.86 -0.74
CA SER A 91 -21.69 16.56 -1.16
C SER A 91 -22.95 15.83 -0.69
N LYS A 92 -22.99 14.51 -0.88
CA LYS A 92 -24.09 13.65 -0.42
C LYS A 92 -24.23 13.69 1.10
N LYS A 93 -23.12 13.56 1.85
CA LYS A 93 -23.13 13.65 3.30
C LYS A 93 -23.68 15.00 3.78
N MET A 94 -23.25 16.10 3.16
CA MET A 94 -23.72 17.45 3.50
C MET A 94 -25.24 17.59 3.34
N ILE A 95 -25.82 16.98 2.30
CA ILE A 95 -27.26 17.00 2.04
C ILE A 95 -28.02 16.07 2.98
N ASP A 96 -27.53 14.84 3.17
CA ASP A 96 -28.16 13.83 4.01
C ASP A 96 -28.19 14.26 5.49
N ASP A 97 -27.18 15.01 5.96
CA ASP A 97 -27.13 15.55 7.34
C ASP A 97 -28.17 16.68 7.58
N GLY A 98 -28.81 17.23 6.53
CA GLY A 98 -30.07 17.98 6.61
C GLY A 98 -30.04 19.41 7.17
N ASP A 99 -28.91 19.87 7.72
CA ASP A 99 -28.77 21.18 8.39
C ASP A 99 -28.38 22.33 7.45
N ILE A 100 -29.05 22.49 6.30
CA ILE A 100 -28.70 23.52 5.30
C ILE A 100 -29.29 24.88 5.71
N PRO A 101 -28.47 25.94 5.88
CA PRO A 101 -28.95 27.28 6.21
C PRO A 101 -29.90 27.83 5.16
N VAL A 102 -30.95 28.55 5.61
CA VAL A 102 -31.99 29.13 4.74
C VAL A 102 -31.43 30.20 3.79
N ASP A 103 -30.34 30.84 4.19
CA ASP A 103 -29.62 31.86 3.44
C ASP A 103 -28.50 31.30 2.54
N PHE A 104 -28.28 29.98 2.53
CA PHE A 104 -27.31 29.38 1.64
C PHE A 104 -27.73 29.55 0.16
N PRO A 105 -26.84 29.97 -0.75
CA PRO A 105 -27.23 30.29 -2.12
C PRO A 105 -27.83 29.09 -2.84
N ASN A 106 -29.06 29.23 -3.35
CA ASN A 106 -29.76 28.17 -4.08
C ASN A 106 -28.97 27.61 -5.28
N SER A 107 -28.20 28.46 -5.97
CA SER A 107 -27.35 28.03 -7.09
C SER A 107 -26.18 27.15 -6.62
N ALA A 108 -25.59 27.45 -5.46
CA ALA A 108 -24.57 26.61 -4.84
C ALA A 108 -25.16 25.28 -4.37
N LEU A 109 -26.34 25.33 -3.74
CA LEU A 109 -27.03 24.13 -3.30
C LEU A 109 -27.40 23.22 -4.46
N GLN A 110 -27.93 23.76 -5.55
CA GLN A 110 -28.27 22.99 -6.75
C GLN A 110 -27.07 22.21 -7.27
N VAL A 111 -25.90 22.85 -7.35
CA VAL A 111 -24.68 22.21 -7.83
C VAL A 111 -24.21 21.11 -6.89
N ILE A 112 -24.22 21.34 -5.57
CA ILE A 112 -23.87 20.30 -4.59
C ILE A 112 -24.84 19.11 -4.68
N SER A 113 -26.13 19.38 -4.89
CA SER A 113 -27.17 18.35 -5.09
C SER A 113 -26.97 17.53 -6.37
N GLU A 114 -26.67 18.17 -7.49
CA GLU A 114 -26.37 17.47 -8.75
C GLU A 114 -25.19 16.49 -8.59
N TYR A 115 -24.18 16.87 -7.78
CA TYR A 115 -23.06 15.98 -7.49
C TYR A 115 -23.44 14.83 -6.55
N ALA A 116 -24.27 15.09 -5.55
CA ALA A 116 -24.76 14.08 -4.62
C ALA A 116 -25.63 13.03 -5.31
N ASP A 117 -26.51 13.42 -6.23
CA ASP A 117 -27.45 12.54 -6.92
C ASP A 117 -26.74 11.60 -7.91
N ASP A 118 -25.72 12.08 -8.60
CA ASP A 118 -24.92 11.28 -9.55
C ASP A 118 -23.89 10.39 -8.85
N THR A 119 -23.82 10.39 -7.51
CA THR A 119 -22.87 9.53 -6.75
C THR A 119 -23.03 8.07 -7.12
N THR A 120 -24.25 7.56 -7.25
CA THR A 120 -24.52 6.13 -7.53
C THR A 120 -24.12 5.74 -8.95
N ASN A 121 -24.49 6.55 -9.95
CA ASN A 121 -24.16 6.28 -11.35
C ASN A 121 -22.66 6.45 -11.62
N PHE A 122 -22.05 7.49 -11.04
CA PHE A 122 -20.61 7.70 -11.07
C PHE A 122 -19.87 6.53 -10.41
N LEU A 123 -20.29 6.10 -9.22
CA LEU A 123 -19.73 4.92 -8.55
C LEU A 123 -19.85 3.69 -9.44
N GLN A 124 -21.00 3.46 -10.06
CA GLN A 124 -21.20 2.31 -10.94
C GLN A 124 -20.26 2.36 -12.16
N ALA A 125 -20.16 3.49 -12.85
CA ALA A 125 -19.28 3.65 -14.00
C ALA A 125 -17.80 3.53 -13.62
N PHE A 126 -17.41 4.16 -12.51
CA PHE A 126 -16.06 4.08 -11.96
C PHE A 126 -15.69 2.66 -11.52
N ARG A 127 -16.62 1.94 -10.89
CA ARG A 127 -16.47 0.51 -10.53
C ARG A 127 -16.27 -0.35 -11.78
N LEU A 128 -17.10 -0.18 -12.82
CA LEU A 128 -16.99 -0.93 -14.07
C LEU A 128 -15.62 -0.71 -14.74
N GLU A 129 -15.21 0.55 -14.89
CA GLU A 129 -13.92 0.89 -15.51
C GLU A 129 -12.74 0.32 -14.70
N ARG A 130 -12.76 0.50 -13.38
CA ARG A 130 -11.72 -0.05 -12.51
C ARG A 130 -11.70 -1.57 -12.52
N ARG A 131 -12.86 -2.23 -12.47
CA ARG A 131 -12.96 -3.69 -12.49
C ARG A 131 -12.29 -4.24 -13.73
N GLU A 132 -12.61 -3.74 -14.92
CA GLU A 132 -12.00 -4.26 -16.15
C GLU A 132 -10.48 -4.02 -16.18
N ILE A 133 -10.01 -2.88 -15.69
CA ILE A 133 -8.56 -2.61 -15.59
C ILE A 133 -7.87 -3.60 -14.63
N PHE A 134 -8.41 -3.79 -13.43
CA PHE A 134 -7.83 -4.69 -12.45
C PHE A 134 -7.93 -6.15 -12.89
N LYS A 135 -9.09 -6.59 -13.38
CA LYS A 135 -9.35 -7.93 -13.89
C LYS A 135 -8.37 -8.31 -14.99
N ASN A 136 -8.26 -7.50 -16.05
CA ASN A 136 -7.33 -7.77 -17.15
C ASN A 136 -5.88 -7.84 -16.67
N LYS A 137 -5.49 -7.00 -15.72
CA LYS A 137 -4.13 -6.98 -15.19
C LYS A 137 -3.84 -8.17 -14.27
N ILE A 138 -4.81 -8.62 -13.49
CA ILE A 138 -4.69 -9.81 -12.65
C ILE A 138 -4.64 -11.05 -13.53
N ASP A 139 -5.52 -11.16 -14.53
CA ASP A 139 -5.53 -12.29 -15.47
C ASP A 139 -4.18 -12.39 -16.21
N ASP A 140 -3.59 -11.27 -16.64
CA ASP A 140 -2.24 -11.22 -17.20
C ASP A 140 -1.15 -11.68 -16.21
N GLN A 141 -1.23 -11.25 -14.94
CA GLN A 141 -0.29 -11.67 -13.91
C GLN A 141 -0.42 -13.16 -13.57
N ILE A 142 -1.65 -13.67 -13.47
CA ILE A 142 -1.96 -15.09 -13.25
C ILE A 142 -1.37 -15.91 -14.40
N TYR A 143 -1.67 -15.51 -15.63
CA TYR A 143 -1.16 -16.17 -16.83
C TYR A 143 0.37 -16.24 -16.80
N LYS A 144 1.05 -15.10 -16.63
CA LYS A 144 2.52 -15.03 -16.54
C LYS A 144 3.11 -15.86 -15.41
N SER A 145 2.46 -15.88 -14.25
CA SER A 145 2.93 -16.63 -13.07
C SER A 145 2.83 -18.14 -13.25
N ASN A 146 1.93 -18.59 -14.13
CA ASN A 146 1.76 -19.99 -14.47
C ASN A 146 2.72 -20.47 -15.58
N LEU A 147 3.56 -19.60 -16.14
CA LEU A 147 4.53 -19.99 -17.18
C LEU A 147 5.91 -20.30 -16.59
N ASN A 148 6.59 -21.29 -17.15
CA ASN A 148 7.99 -21.58 -16.89
C ASN A 148 8.91 -20.68 -17.74
N LYS A 149 10.23 -20.85 -17.60
CA LYS A 149 11.25 -20.06 -18.34
C LYS A 149 11.18 -20.20 -19.88
N ARG A 150 10.45 -21.20 -20.38
CA ARG A 150 10.24 -21.49 -21.80
C ARG A 150 8.85 -21.04 -22.27
N GLY A 151 8.04 -20.43 -21.41
CA GLY A 151 6.66 -20.06 -21.72
C GLY A 151 5.68 -21.22 -21.67
N GLU A 152 6.06 -22.36 -21.07
CA GLU A 152 5.17 -23.52 -20.94
C GLU A 152 4.44 -23.47 -19.60
N VAL A 153 3.18 -23.91 -19.55
CA VAL A 153 2.38 -23.93 -18.32
C VAL A 153 3.00 -24.86 -17.28
N ILE A 154 3.16 -24.41 -16.03
CA ILE A 154 3.68 -25.18 -14.91
C ILE A 154 2.55 -26.01 -14.29
N PRO A 155 2.62 -27.35 -14.29
CA PRO A 155 1.68 -28.18 -13.55
C PRO A 155 1.85 -27.96 -12.04
N ASN A 156 0.75 -27.86 -11.29
CA ASN A 156 0.71 -27.80 -9.82
C ASN A 156 1.33 -26.56 -9.15
N LYS A 157 1.70 -25.52 -9.91
CA LYS A 157 2.00 -24.19 -9.38
C LYS A 157 1.02 -23.22 -10.01
N SER A 158 -0.19 -23.16 -9.46
CA SER A 158 -1.27 -22.44 -10.11
C SER A 158 -1.66 -21.20 -9.32
N PHE A 159 -1.59 -20.06 -9.99
CA PHE A 159 -2.48 -18.96 -9.70
C PHE A 159 -3.79 -19.24 -10.45
N ILE A 160 -4.91 -19.04 -9.78
CA ILE A 160 -6.23 -19.19 -10.39
C ILE A 160 -7.07 -17.96 -10.10
N ARG A 161 -8.05 -17.72 -10.98
CA ARG A 161 -9.05 -16.72 -10.75
C ARG A 161 -9.99 -17.19 -9.63
N GLU A 162 -9.92 -16.52 -8.49
CA GLU A 162 -10.68 -16.90 -7.29
C GLU A 162 -12.05 -16.23 -7.24
N PHE A 163 -12.15 -14.97 -7.67
CA PHE A 163 -13.32 -14.13 -7.44
C PHE A 163 -14.29 -14.08 -8.63
N THR A 164 -15.58 -14.16 -8.32
CA THR A 164 -16.67 -13.78 -9.24
C THR A 164 -16.60 -12.28 -9.55
N ASP A 165 -17.29 -11.84 -10.61
CA ASP A 165 -17.33 -10.40 -10.95
C ASP A 165 -17.95 -9.56 -9.82
N ALA A 166 -18.97 -10.10 -9.13
CA ALA A 166 -19.62 -9.43 -7.99
C ALA A 166 -18.70 -9.31 -6.77
N GLU A 167 -17.94 -10.36 -6.43
CA GLU A 167 -16.94 -10.30 -5.36
C GLU A 167 -15.81 -9.34 -5.71
N LEU A 168 -15.40 -9.29 -6.98
CA LEU A 168 -14.36 -8.37 -7.43
C LEU A 168 -14.81 -6.91 -7.30
N ASP A 169 -16.07 -6.61 -7.66
CA ASP A 169 -16.66 -5.28 -7.45
C ASP A 169 -16.67 -4.89 -5.97
N ASP A 170 -17.13 -5.78 -5.09
CA ASP A 170 -17.18 -5.58 -3.64
C ASP A 170 -15.77 -5.40 -3.02
N ILE A 171 -14.76 -6.14 -3.49
CA ILE A 171 -13.37 -5.97 -3.05
C ILE A 171 -12.80 -4.61 -3.51
N ILE A 172 -13.03 -4.22 -4.77
CA ILE A 172 -12.52 -2.95 -5.32
C ILE A 172 -13.19 -1.76 -4.63
N GLU A 173 -14.48 -1.85 -4.35
CA GLU A 173 -15.22 -0.85 -3.58
C GLU A 173 -14.63 -0.71 -2.19
N HIS A 174 -14.48 -1.81 -1.45
CA HIS A 174 -13.89 -1.79 -0.11
C HIS A 174 -12.47 -1.20 -0.13
N ALA A 175 -11.64 -1.57 -1.10
CA ALA A 175 -10.29 -1.04 -1.22
C ALA A 175 -10.27 0.46 -1.54
N THR A 176 -11.22 0.93 -2.35
CA THR A 176 -11.39 2.36 -2.67
C THR A 176 -11.85 3.14 -1.43
N ASP A 177 -12.77 2.59 -0.65
CA ASP A 177 -13.24 3.21 0.61
C ASP A 177 -12.13 3.31 1.64
N LYS A 178 -11.22 2.34 1.65
CA LYS A 178 -9.98 2.37 2.43
C LYS A 178 -8.88 3.20 1.78
N LEU A 179 -9.14 3.89 0.67
CA LEU A 179 -8.15 4.73 -0.02
C LEU A 179 -6.84 3.98 -0.36
N LEU A 180 -6.94 2.69 -0.67
CA LEU A 180 -5.79 1.94 -1.18
C LEU A 180 -5.42 2.49 -2.56
N ASN A 181 -4.12 2.63 -2.78
CA ASN A 181 -3.62 3.03 -4.09
C ASN A 181 -3.75 1.87 -5.08
N LYS A 182 -3.69 2.18 -6.38
CA LYS A 182 -3.85 1.20 -7.46
C LYS A 182 -2.96 -0.04 -7.31
N ARG A 183 -1.71 0.15 -6.87
CA ARG A 183 -0.76 -0.95 -6.72
C ARG A 183 -1.14 -1.87 -5.56
N GLU A 184 -1.54 -1.31 -4.43
CA GLU A 184 -1.97 -2.11 -3.27
C GLU A 184 -3.17 -2.99 -3.66
N ILE A 185 -4.14 -2.44 -4.38
CA ILE A 185 -5.31 -3.20 -4.86
C ILE A 185 -4.87 -4.38 -5.74
N GLU A 186 -3.98 -4.13 -6.71
CA GLU A 186 -3.45 -5.16 -7.61
C GLU A 186 -2.72 -6.26 -6.83
N ASP A 187 -1.83 -5.88 -5.91
CA ASP A 187 -1.00 -6.82 -5.16
C ASP A 187 -1.86 -7.65 -4.20
N PHE A 188 -2.84 -7.05 -3.51
CA PHE A 188 -3.81 -7.79 -2.67
C PHE A 188 -4.61 -8.82 -3.48
N LEU A 189 -5.13 -8.42 -4.63
CA LEU A 189 -5.90 -9.32 -5.50
C LEU A 189 -5.01 -10.45 -6.04
N PHE A 190 -3.78 -10.13 -6.46
CA PHE A 190 -2.83 -11.13 -6.94
C PHE A 190 -2.44 -12.15 -5.86
N ILE A 191 -2.22 -11.71 -4.62
CA ILE A 191 -1.94 -12.60 -3.48
C ILE A 191 -3.09 -13.59 -3.25
N ALA A 192 -4.33 -13.12 -3.32
CA ALA A 192 -5.50 -13.96 -3.06
C ALA A 192 -5.71 -15.05 -4.12
N CYS A 193 -5.21 -14.83 -5.33
CA CYS A 193 -5.27 -15.78 -6.44
C CYS A 193 -4.26 -16.94 -6.35
N ARG A 194 -3.44 -17.02 -5.28
CA ARG A 194 -2.51 -18.13 -5.06
C ARG A 194 -3.25 -19.40 -4.62
N GLU A 195 -3.22 -20.47 -5.43
CA GLU A 195 -3.96 -21.70 -5.11
C GLU A 195 -3.60 -22.31 -3.75
N GLU A 196 -2.32 -22.35 -3.39
CA GLU A 196 -1.86 -22.93 -2.11
C GLU A 196 -2.20 -22.07 -0.89
N LYS A 197 -2.50 -20.78 -1.09
CA LYS A 197 -2.73 -19.79 -0.03
C LYS A 197 -3.97 -18.95 -0.33
N ARG A 198 -5.04 -19.59 -0.85
CA ARG A 198 -6.28 -18.89 -1.25
C ARG A 198 -6.85 -18.06 -0.12
N ILE A 199 -7.34 -16.88 -0.47
CA ILE A 199 -7.94 -15.94 0.46
C ILE A 199 -9.34 -15.60 -0.06
N SER A 200 -10.37 -15.91 0.73
CA SER A 200 -11.75 -15.54 0.40
C SER A 200 -11.91 -14.01 0.32
N ALA A 201 -12.94 -13.54 -0.39
CA ALA A 201 -13.21 -12.11 -0.55
C ALA A 201 -13.34 -11.40 0.82
N THR A 202 -14.09 -11.99 1.75
CA THR A 202 -14.23 -11.47 3.12
C THR A 202 -12.88 -11.34 3.84
N ASN A 203 -12.04 -12.38 3.78
CA ASN A 203 -10.73 -12.35 4.44
C ASN A 203 -9.78 -11.37 3.76
N LEU A 204 -9.88 -11.20 2.45
CA LEU A 204 -9.06 -10.23 1.71
C LEU A 204 -9.41 -8.80 2.11
N LYS A 205 -10.71 -8.47 2.19
CA LYS A 205 -11.18 -7.16 2.69
C LYS A 205 -10.71 -6.88 4.11
N THR A 206 -10.76 -7.87 5.00
CA THR A 206 -10.18 -7.75 6.36
C THR A 206 -8.68 -7.46 6.31
N GLN A 207 -7.92 -8.13 5.43
CA GLN A 207 -6.49 -7.88 5.28
C GLN A 207 -6.18 -6.48 4.72
N MET A 208 -7.02 -5.95 3.82
CA MET A 208 -6.93 -4.56 3.33
C MET A 208 -7.19 -3.55 4.45
N THR A 209 -8.25 -3.77 5.24
CA THR A 209 -8.56 -2.96 6.43
C THR A 209 -7.41 -2.98 7.43
N ASN A 210 -6.90 -4.16 7.75
CA ASN A 210 -5.77 -4.32 8.67
C ASN A 210 -4.53 -3.55 8.21
N TRP A 211 -4.21 -3.61 6.92
CA TRP A 211 -3.10 -2.85 6.36
C TRP A 211 -3.32 -1.35 6.54
N LYS A 212 -4.43 -0.83 6.02
CA LYS A 212 -4.66 0.61 5.94
C LYS A 212 -4.95 1.27 7.29
N ASP A 213 -5.80 0.65 8.11
CA ASP A 213 -6.31 1.28 9.31
C ASP A 213 -5.42 1.03 10.54
N ILE A 214 -4.55 0.00 10.48
CA ILE A 214 -3.77 -0.44 11.64
C ILE A 214 -2.27 -0.42 11.35
N ILE A 215 -1.81 -1.12 10.31
CA ILE A 215 -0.36 -1.33 10.11
C ILE A 215 0.33 -0.12 9.49
N GLU A 216 -0.26 0.49 8.46
CA GLU A 216 0.31 1.68 7.82
C GLU A 216 0.45 2.86 8.81
N PRO A 217 -0.55 3.20 9.66
CA PRO A 217 -0.41 4.28 10.64
C PRO A 217 0.59 3.97 11.74
N ARG A 218 0.64 2.72 12.25
CA ARG A 218 1.54 2.36 13.36
C ARG A 218 2.99 2.14 12.92
N GLY A 219 3.21 1.71 11.67
CA GLY A 219 4.55 1.56 11.10
C GLY A 219 5.32 0.30 11.49
N TYR A 220 4.68 -0.70 12.12
CA TYR A 220 5.31 -1.98 12.49
C TYR A 220 4.36 -3.19 12.35
N PRO A 221 4.86 -4.41 12.10
CA PRO A 221 4.02 -5.59 11.80
C PRO A 221 3.19 -6.06 12.99
N PHE A 222 2.09 -6.81 12.76
CA PHE A 222 1.28 -7.39 13.85
C PHE A 222 2.08 -8.29 14.78
N THR A 223 3.18 -8.85 14.28
CA THR A 223 4.02 -9.80 14.99
C THR A 223 4.97 -9.14 15.99
N CYS A 224 5.03 -7.80 16.00
CA CYS A 224 5.89 -7.02 16.89
C CYS A 224 5.05 -6.02 17.71
N SER A 225 5.50 -5.70 18.93
CA SER A 225 5.19 -4.41 19.57
C SER A 225 6.08 -3.33 18.96
N GLU A 226 5.81 -2.06 19.28
CA GLU A 226 6.66 -0.93 18.84
C GLU A 226 8.10 -1.09 19.35
N SER A 227 8.28 -1.27 20.66
CA SER A 227 9.60 -1.48 21.28
C SER A 227 10.35 -2.66 20.67
N ASN A 228 9.65 -3.77 20.44
CA ASN A 228 10.25 -4.95 19.85
C ASN A 228 10.61 -4.69 18.38
N PHE A 229 9.85 -3.88 17.66
CA PHE A 229 10.16 -3.56 16.28
C PHE A 229 11.43 -2.70 16.15
N ASP A 230 11.68 -1.81 17.11
CA ASP A 230 12.94 -1.05 17.17
C ASP A 230 14.13 -1.99 17.39
N ASP A 231 14.03 -2.90 18.36
CA ASP A 231 15.07 -3.89 18.63
C ASP A 231 15.27 -4.86 17.46
N PHE A 232 14.18 -5.30 16.83
CA PHE A 232 14.20 -6.10 15.61
C PHE A 232 14.94 -5.36 14.47
N SER A 233 14.65 -4.07 14.29
CA SER A 233 15.30 -3.23 13.28
C SER A 233 16.78 -3.02 13.60
N ASN A 234 17.15 -2.92 14.88
CA ASN A 234 18.54 -2.83 15.34
C ASN A 234 19.34 -4.09 15.00
N VAL A 235 18.77 -5.29 15.16
CA VAL A 235 19.43 -6.54 14.75
C VAL A 235 19.76 -6.52 13.25
N ILE A 236 18.81 -6.10 12.41
CA ILE A 236 19.03 -6.00 10.96
C ILE A 236 20.11 -4.97 10.62
N ARG A 237 20.10 -3.81 11.27
CA ARG A 237 21.13 -2.77 11.07
C ARG A 237 22.51 -3.23 11.49
N ASN A 238 22.62 -3.90 12.63
CA ASN A 238 23.91 -4.40 13.10
C ASN A 238 24.45 -5.52 12.20
N SER A 239 23.58 -6.23 11.48
CA SER A 239 23.97 -7.17 10.43
C SER A 239 24.49 -6.49 9.14
N GLU A 240 24.33 -5.18 8.98
CA GLU A 240 24.77 -4.44 7.79
C GLU A 240 26.27 -4.64 7.50
N THR A 241 27.09 -4.54 8.55
CA THR A 241 28.54 -4.73 8.47
C THR A 241 28.93 -6.14 8.07
N ASP A 242 28.14 -7.14 8.47
CA ASP A 242 28.44 -8.55 8.27
C ASP A 242 28.14 -8.98 6.83
N PHE A 243 27.14 -8.34 6.20
CA PHE A 243 26.65 -8.72 4.87
C PHE A 243 26.96 -7.70 3.78
N GLY A 244 27.46 -6.51 4.13
CA GLY A 244 27.82 -5.46 3.19
C GLY A 244 26.62 -4.95 2.38
N PHE A 245 25.45 -4.83 3.03
CA PHE A 245 24.31 -4.12 2.45
C PHE A 245 24.14 -2.75 3.12
N ASN A 246 23.10 -1.99 2.79
CA ASN A 246 22.73 -0.77 3.50
C ASN A 246 21.33 -0.97 4.10
N ALA A 247 21.20 -0.84 5.43
CA ALA A 247 19.95 -1.08 6.14
C ALA A 247 18.86 -0.03 5.84
N ASP A 248 19.22 1.15 5.35
CA ASP A 248 18.30 2.18 4.85
C ASP A 248 17.49 1.71 3.63
N ASN A 249 17.73 0.51 3.11
CA ASN A 249 16.92 -0.05 2.04
C ASN A 249 16.32 -1.41 2.42
N VAL A 250 16.10 -1.66 3.70
CA VAL A 250 15.42 -2.87 4.16
C VAL A 250 13.95 -2.59 4.43
N PHE A 251 13.12 -3.54 3.98
CA PHE A 251 11.68 -3.49 4.08
C PHE A 251 11.16 -4.79 4.65
N ILE A 252 10.08 -4.70 5.43
CA ILE A 252 9.26 -5.85 5.80
C ILE A 252 8.10 -5.93 4.82
N GLN A 253 7.71 -7.15 4.45
CA GLN A 253 6.61 -7.43 3.54
C GLN A 253 5.82 -8.67 4.00
N GLY A 254 4.88 -9.10 3.16
CA GLY A 254 4.26 -10.42 3.29
C GLY A 254 3.10 -10.45 4.27
N SER A 255 2.85 -11.61 4.87
CA SER A 255 1.64 -11.82 5.67
C SER A 255 1.65 -11.11 7.01
N ALA A 256 2.84 -10.82 7.55
CA ALA A 256 3.06 -10.10 8.82
C ALA A 256 2.43 -8.69 8.86
N LEU A 257 2.25 -8.06 7.69
CA LEU A 257 1.67 -6.72 7.56
C LEU A 257 0.15 -6.72 7.29
N ARG A 258 -0.48 -7.89 7.16
CA ARG A 258 -1.85 -8.02 6.64
C ARG A 258 -2.74 -8.87 7.54
N ARG A 259 -2.15 -9.83 8.25
CA ARG A 259 -2.86 -10.82 9.06
C ARG A 259 -2.55 -10.63 10.54
N SER A 260 -3.59 -10.44 11.34
CA SER A 260 -3.54 -10.51 12.80
C SER A 260 -3.92 -11.90 13.33
N SER A 261 -4.84 -12.61 12.66
CA SER A 261 -5.28 -13.96 13.03
C SER A 261 -5.61 -14.83 11.80
N PRO A 262 -5.22 -16.13 11.78
CA PRO A 262 -4.24 -16.70 12.69
C PRO A 262 -2.90 -16.00 12.50
N THR A 263 -2.10 -15.96 13.57
CA THR A 263 -0.79 -15.28 13.59
C THR A 263 0.03 -15.67 12.35
N PRO A 264 0.68 -14.70 11.69
CA PRO A 264 1.62 -14.96 10.60
C PRO A 264 2.64 -16.04 10.97
N GLU A 265 2.98 -16.91 10.02
CA GLU A 265 3.97 -17.99 10.24
C GLU A 265 5.41 -17.48 10.14
N ASP A 266 5.61 -16.45 9.32
CA ASP A 266 6.89 -15.89 8.95
C ASP A 266 6.84 -14.36 8.86
N ILE A 267 8.03 -13.76 8.94
CA ILE A 267 8.27 -12.37 8.56
C ILE A 267 9.17 -12.34 7.33
N ASP A 268 8.71 -11.67 6.27
CA ASP A 268 9.46 -11.54 5.03
C ASP A 268 10.26 -10.24 5.03
N ILE A 269 11.59 -10.35 4.98
CA ILE A 269 12.52 -9.23 4.88
C ILE A 269 12.99 -9.08 3.43
N ALA A 270 12.94 -7.86 2.90
CA ALA A 270 13.42 -7.50 1.57
C ALA A 270 14.50 -6.42 1.67
N LEU A 271 15.68 -6.73 1.14
CA LEU A 271 16.75 -5.77 0.95
C LEU A 271 16.70 -5.23 -0.48
N CYS A 272 16.48 -3.93 -0.64
CA CYS A 272 16.41 -3.27 -1.94
C CYS A 272 17.75 -2.64 -2.31
N LEU A 273 18.43 -3.15 -3.33
CA LEU A 273 19.77 -2.67 -3.71
C LEU A 273 19.74 -1.89 -5.03
N ASP A 274 20.39 -0.74 -5.07
CA ASP A 274 20.71 -0.09 -6.35
C ASP A 274 21.71 -0.91 -7.17
N GLN A 275 21.96 -0.47 -8.39
CA GLN A 275 22.77 -1.22 -9.35
C GLN A 275 24.19 -1.48 -8.83
N GLU A 276 24.82 -0.48 -8.22
CA GLU A 276 26.18 -0.58 -7.69
C GLU A 276 26.27 -1.58 -6.53
N ASN A 277 25.40 -1.42 -5.52
CA ASN A 277 25.37 -2.32 -4.38
C ASN A 277 24.94 -3.74 -4.77
N LEU A 278 24.05 -3.87 -5.76
CA LEU A 278 23.66 -5.17 -6.31
C LEU A 278 24.84 -5.87 -7.00
N GLU A 279 25.66 -5.15 -7.77
CA GLU A 279 26.84 -5.71 -8.42
C GLU A 279 27.87 -6.19 -7.40
N ALA A 280 28.16 -5.38 -6.38
CA ALA A 280 29.02 -5.77 -5.26
C ALA A 280 28.47 -7.02 -4.55
N PHE A 281 27.17 -7.05 -4.26
CA PHE A 281 26.50 -8.21 -3.69
C PHE A 281 26.67 -9.45 -4.57
N ILE A 282 26.39 -9.37 -5.87
CA ILE A 282 26.53 -10.49 -6.81
C ILE A 282 27.98 -10.98 -6.91
N GLU A 283 28.95 -10.07 -6.84
CA GLU A 283 30.36 -10.42 -6.85
C GLU A 283 30.78 -11.16 -5.59
N ASN A 284 30.32 -10.72 -4.42
CA ASN A 284 30.52 -11.44 -3.15
C ASN A 284 29.93 -12.87 -3.23
N GLN A 285 28.73 -13.00 -3.80
CA GLN A 285 28.09 -14.30 -4.05
C GLN A 285 28.91 -15.17 -5.00
N ARG A 286 29.51 -14.58 -6.05
CA ARG A 286 30.37 -15.27 -7.01
C ARG A 286 31.62 -15.84 -6.32
N VAL A 287 32.31 -15.03 -5.54
CA VAL A 287 33.52 -15.42 -4.79
C VAL A 287 33.21 -16.58 -3.84
N PHE A 288 32.10 -16.51 -3.10
CA PHE A 288 31.70 -17.59 -2.22
C PHE A 288 31.42 -18.90 -2.98
N LEU A 289 30.69 -18.83 -4.09
CA LEU A 289 30.39 -20.00 -4.92
C LEU A 289 31.67 -20.66 -5.48
N LEU A 290 32.72 -19.87 -5.76
CA LEU A 290 34.03 -20.40 -6.17
C LEU A 290 34.73 -21.15 -5.04
N GLN A 291 34.77 -20.58 -3.84
CA GLN A 291 35.41 -21.17 -2.66
C GLN A 291 34.73 -22.48 -2.24
N ARG A 292 33.40 -22.49 -2.14
CA ARG A 292 32.61 -23.68 -1.74
C ARG A 292 32.83 -24.88 -2.66
N HIS A 293 33.06 -24.62 -3.94
CA HIS A 293 33.31 -25.67 -4.91
C HIS A 293 34.81 -25.99 -5.08
N ASN A 294 35.71 -25.33 -4.34
CA ASN A 294 37.15 -25.59 -4.25
C ASN A 294 37.85 -25.71 -5.63
N HIS A 295 37.74 -24.67 -6.47
CA HIS A 295 38.07 -24.82 -7.88
C HIS A 295 39.02 -23.80 -8.50
N ASN A 296 40.12 -24.35 -9.02
CA ASN A 296 41.07 -23.71 -9.93
C ASN A 296 40.55 -23.63 -11.39
N ASN A 297 39.40 -24.25 -11.70
CA ASN A 297 38.74 -24.15 -13.03
C ASN A 297 37.21 -23.99 -12.91
N PRO A 298 36.71 -22.76 -12.72
CA PRO A 298 35.28 -22.46 -12.53
C PRO A 298 34.40 -22.87 -13.72
N MET A 299 34.94 -22.80 -14.93
CA MET A 299 34.21 -23.08 -16.17
C MET A 299 33.93 -24.57 -16.34
N GLY A 300 34.73 -25.46 -15.74
CA GLY A 300 34.53 -26.91 -15.77
C GLY A 300 33.42 -27.40 -14.83
N ASN A 301 33.18 -26.72 -13.71
CA ASN A 301 32.25 -27.22 -12.70
C ASN A 301 30.79 -26.89 -13.04
N VAL A 302 29.99 -27.94 -13.27
CA VAL A 302 28.57 -27.84 -13.61
C VAL A 302 27.73 -27.26 -12.47
N LYS A 303 28.04 -27.57 -11.20
CA LYS A 303 27.29 -27.09 -10.02
C LYS A 303 27.47 -25.58 -9.83
N TYR A 304 28.71 -25.07 -9.85
CA TYR A 304 29.02 -23.64 -9.82
C TYR A 304 28.29 -22.90 -10.95
N ARG A 305 28.47 -23.36 -12.21
CA ARG A 305 27.84 -22.73 -13.38
C ARG A 305 26.33 -22.68 -13.25
N LYS A 306 25.69 -23.75 -12.76
CA LYS A 306 24.24 -23.81 -12.54
C LYS A 306 23.80 -22.83 -11.45
N SER A 307 24.48 -22.82 -10.30
CA SER A 307 24.16 -21.91 -9.18
C SER A 307 24.31 -20.44 -9.58
N PHE A 308 25.43 -20.08 -10.20
CA PHE A 308 25.68 -18.70 -10.61
C PHE A 308 24.77 -18.25 -11.76
N LYS A 309 24.42 -19.16 -12.68
CA LYS A 309 23.39 -18.90 -13.70
C LYS A 309 22.01 -18.65 -13.08
N ASN A 310 21.64 -19.40 -12.04
CA ASN A 310 20.37 -19.19 -11.33
C ASN A 310 20.35 -17.85 -10.59
N LEU A 311 21.44 -17.49 -9.91
CA LEU A 311 21.58 -16.20 -9.24
C LEU A 311 21.38 -15.04 -10.23
N LYS A 312 22.08 -15.07 -11.37
CA LYS A 312 21.94 -14.07 -12.44
C LYS A 312 20.53 -14.05 -13.03
N TYR A 313 19.94 -15.21 -13.27
CA TYR A 313 18.55 -15.30 -13.72
C TYR A 313 17.60 -14.57 -12.76
N HIS A 314 17.70 -14.82 -11.46
CA HIS A 314 16.84 -14.20 -10.46
C HIS A 314 17.06 -12.69 -10.33
N ARG A 315 18.32 -12.25 -10.38
CA ARG A 315 18.66 -10.82 -10.52
C ARG A 315 17.96 -10.18 -11.72
N ASP A 316 17.99 -10.83 -12.88
CA ASP A 316 17.40 -10.30 -14.12
C ASP A 316 15.86 -10.26 -14.04
N GLN A 317 15.24 -11.12 -13.23
CA GLN A 317 13.82 -11.06 -12.89
C GLN A 317 13.50 -9.95 -11.85
N GLY A 318 14.51 -9.32 -11.26
CA GLY A 318 14.36 -8.24 -10.28
C GLY A 318 14.28 -8.68 -8.82
N LYS A 319 14.35 -9.99 -8.53
CA LYS A 319 14.29 -10.55 -7.17
C LYS A 319 15.16 -11.80 -7.03
N ILE A 320 15.99 -11.82 -6.00
CA ILE A 320 16.80 -12.98 -5.59
C ILE A 320 16.21 -13.54 -4.28
N PRO A 321 15.54 -14.70 -4.32
CA PRO A 321 15.04 -15.37 -3.12
C PRO A 321 16.18 -15.87 -2.21
N SER A 322 15.91 -15.99 -0.91
CA SER A 322 16.84 -16.54 0.11
C SER A 322 17.55 -17.81 -0.35
N ASP A 323 16.82 -18.76 -0.97
CA ASP A 323 17.37 -20.03 -1.43
C ASP A 323 18.53 -19.89 -2.44
N PHE A 324 18.61 -18.75 -3.13
CA PHE A 324 19.64 -18.45 -4.11
C PHE A 324 20.73 -17.53 -3.57
N ILE A 325 20.52 -16.95 -2.39
CA ILE A 325 21.53 -16.21 -1.65
C ILE A 325 22.39 -17.23 -0.91
N LYS A 326 23.70 -17.06 -1.05
CA LYS A 326 24.71 -17.91 -0.45
C LYS A 326 25.60 -17.07 0.46
N ASN A 327 26.17 -17.73 1.45
CA ASN A 327 26.68 -17.11 2.66
C ASN A 327 27.75 -16.04 2.38
N VAL A 328 27.73 -14.97 3.18
CA VAL A 328 28.86 -14.04 3.34
C VAL A 328 29.59 -14.51 4.59
N GLN A 329 30.92 -14.66 4.54
CA GLN A 329 31.76 -15.14 5.66
C GLN A 329 31.46 -16.55 6.22
N GLY A 330 30.56 -17.35 5.62
CA GLY A 330 30.33 -18.74 6.01
C GLY A 330 28.96 -19.02 6.64
N GLU A 331 28.19 -18.00 7.02
CA GLU A 331 26.83 -18.12 7.56
C GLU A 331 25.76 -17.59 6.59
N ASN A 332 24.59 -18.22 6.52
CA ASN A 332 23.48 -17.67 5.76
C ASN A 332 22.96 -16.42 6.49
N ILE A 333 22.55 -15.39 5.75
CA ILE A 333 21.97 -14.18 6.34
C ILE A 333 20.82 -14.49 7.31
N VAL A 334 19.96 -15.47 6.99
CA VAL A 334 18.88 -15.89 7.88
C VAL A 334 19.46 -16.49 9.16
N ASP A 335 20.45 -17.38 9.06
CA ASP A 335 21.08 -18.00 10.23
C ASP A 335 21.76 -16.97 11.13
N CYS A 336 22.42 -15.97 10.55
CA CYS A 336 23.05 -14.90 11.31
C CYS A 336 22.02 -14.02 12.03
N LEU A 337 20.95 -13.59 11.35
CA LEU A 337 19.86 -12.86 12.00
C LEU A 337 19.26 -13.67 13.15
N MET A 338 19.10 -14.98 12.96
CA MET A 338 18.63 -15.91 14.00
C MET A 338 19.61 -16.00 15.17
N ASN A 339 20.91 -16.11 14.91
CA ASN A 339 21.97 -16.13 15.92
C ASN A 339 22.07 -14.82 16.71
N GLN A 340 21.77 -13.69 16.06
CA GLN A 340 21.65 -12.37 16.69
C GLN A 340 20.33 -12.18 17.46
N GLY A 341 19.47 -13.20 17.50
CA GLY A 341 18.25 -13.20 18.29
C GLY A 341 17.09 -12.43 17.67
N ILE A 342 17.04 -12.28 16.34
CA ILE A 342 15.96 -11.54 15.66
C ILE A 342 14.55 -12.02 16.05
N LEU A 343 14.39 -13.31 16.33
CA LEU A 343 13.10 -13.89 16.73
C LEU A 343 12.68 -13.57 18.17
N ASN A 344 13.58 -13.06 19.02
CA ASN A 344 13.21 -12.64 20.38
C ASN A 344 12.25 -11.45 20.39
N TYR A 345 12.15 -10.75 19.25
CA TYR A 345 11.40 -9.51 19.09
C TYR A 345 10.13 -9.69 18.24
N THR A 346 9.75 -10.92 17.94
CA THR A 346 8.57 -11.19 17.10
C THR A 346 7.84 -12.45 17.55
N SER A 347 6.54 -12.50 17.33
CA SER A 347 5.72 -13.67 17.67
C SER A 347 5.84 -14.82 16.64
N VAL A 348 6.60 -14.63 15.55
CA VAL A 348 6.78 -15.66 14.51
C VAL A 348 7.97 -16.57 14.83
N THR A 349 8.04 -17.72 14.15
CA THR A 349 9.15 -18.69 14.33
C THR A 349 10.09 -18.75 13.13
N LYS A 350 9.83 -17.96 12.08
CA LYS A 350 10.58 -18.00 10.82
C LYS A 350 10.80 -16.60 10.26
N VAL A 351 11.97 -16.41 9.67
CA VAL A 351 12.34 -15.23 8.89
C VAL A 351 12.68 -15.67 7.48
N ASN A 352 12.11 -15.01 6.48
CA ASN A 352 12.52 -15.14 5.09
C ASN A 352 13.27 -13.89 4.67
N PHE A 353 14.22 -14.05 3.74
CA PHE A 353 15.02 -12.95 3.21
C PHE A 353 15.01 -12.94 1.69
N SER A 354 15.03 -11.76 1.08
CA SER A 354 15.20 -11.62 -0.37
C SER A 354 15.92 -10.33 -0.71
N VAL A 355 16.64 -10.33 -1.84
CA VAL A 355 17.19 -9.12 -2.44
C VAL A 355 16.31 -8.68 -3.60
N ILE A 356 15.88 -7.42 -3.57
CA ILE A 356 15.10 -6.77 -4.62
C ILE A 356 16.02 -5.78 -5.35
N VAL A 357 15.93 -5.74 -6.67
CA VAL A 357 16.66 -4.76 -7.48
C VAL A 357 15.92 -3.42 -7.42
N LYS A 358 16.59 -2.33 -7.03
CA LYS A 358 16.00 -0.99 -6.98
C LYS A 358 15.43 -0.60 -8.34
N ASN A 359 14.33 0.14 -8.31
CA ASN A 359 13.52 0.49 -9.50
C ASN A 359 12.91 -0.72 -10.23
N ARG A 360 13.11 -1.95 -9.75
CA ARG A 360 12.18 -3.05 -10.01
C ARG A 360 11.08 -3.00 -8.96
N ARG A 361 9.98 -3.68 -9.27
CA ARG A 361 8.85 -3.75 -8.35
C ARG A 361 9.28 -4.58 -7.14
N MET A 362 9.10 -4.04 -5.93
CA MET A 362 9.01 -4.88 -4.72
C MET A 362 8.02 -6.00 -4.99
N ASP A 363 8.34 -7.19 -4.53
CA ASP A 363 7.67 -8.43 -4.92
C ASP A 363 6.15 -8.27 -4.85
N ILE A 364 5.64 -7.84 -3.70
CA ILE A 364 4.21 -7.71 -3.44
C ILE A 364 3.99 -6.68 -2.31
N ALA A 365 3.17 -5.65 -2.54
CA ALA A 365 2.67 -4.74 -1.48
C ALA A 365 1.67 -5.46 -0.55
N PRO A 366 1.54 -5.01 0.71
CA PRO A 366 2.18 -3.86 1.32
C PRO A 366 3.59 -4.15 1.83
N PHE A 367 4.34 -3.08 2.08
CA PHE A 367 5.65 -3.12 2.71
C PHE A 367 5.83 -1.93 3.64
N ILE A 368 6.60 -2.12 4.71
CA ILE A 368 7.06 -1.05 5.59
C ILE A 368 8.57 -0.99 5.52
N LYS A 369 9.13 0.21 5.54
CA LYS A 369 10.57 0.40 5.63
C LYS A 369 10.98 0.29 7.10
N ILE A 370 12.07 -0.41 7.40
CA ILE A 370 12.65 -0.33 8.75
C ILE A 370 13.19 1.09 8.96
N LYS A 371 12.93 1.68 10.12
CA LYS A 371 13.40 3.01 10.49
C LYS A 371 14.75 2.90 11.14
#